data_AF-A0A4R6ET78-F1
#
_entry.id   AF-A0A4R6ET78-F1
#
_cell.length_a   1.000
_cell.length_b   1.000
_cell.length_c   1.000
_cell.angle_alpha   90.00
_cell.angle_beta   90.00
_cell.angle_gamma   90.00
#
_symmetry.space_group_name_H-M   'P 1'
#
loop_
_entity.id
_entity.type
_entity.pdbx_description
1 polymer ?
#
loop_
_entity_poly.entity_id
_entity_poly.type
_entity_poly.pdbx_seq_one_letter_code
_entity_poly.pdbx_strand_id
1 'polypeptide(L)'
;MVQDDVRKQLRAMSSAQRGFATQTCTISEAFEPPWGRPYRVVEWSLPTEPDACRRVVPAESTAAEIIATLLSHVPGRRIRQLGEEI
;
A
#
# COMPACT_ATOMS: atom_id res chain seq x y z
N MET A 1 -3.12 15.16 -3.97
CA MET A 1 -4.08 14.13 -3.49
C MET A 1 -3.31 13.15 -2.60
N VAL A 2 -3.97 12.33 -1.76
CA VAL A 2 -3.28 11.43 -0.79
C VAL A 2 -2.20 10.55 -1.45
N GLN A 3 -2.43 10.11 -2.68
CA GLN A 3 -1.46 9.34 -3.47
C GLN A 3 -0.18 10.13 -3.79
N ASP A 4 -0.27 11.41 -4.11
CA ASP A 4 0.90 12.25 -4.40
C ASP A 4 1.79 12.43 -3.17
N ASP A 5 1.16 12.61 -2.01
CA ASP A 5 1.86 12.77 -0.74
C ASP A 5 2.55 11.48 -0.32
N VAL A 6 1.88 10.33 -0.46
CA VAL A 6 2.47 9.00 -0.26
C VAL A 6 3.66 8.79 -1.20
N ARG A 7 3.52 9.09 -2.50
CA ARG A 7 4.63 8.97 -3.48
C ARG A 7 5.80 9.89 -3.14
N LYS A 8 5.53 11.12 -2.69
CA LYS A 8 6.56 12.07 -2.25
C LYS A 8 7.32 11.54 -1.03
N GLN A 9 6.62 11.00 -0.04
CA GLN A 9 7.24 10.43 1.16
C GLN A 9 8.04 9.16 0.86
N LEU A 10 7.51 8.25 0.05
CA LEU A 10 8.23 7.03 -0.38
C LEU A 10 9.54 7.38 -1.09
N ARG A 11 9.53 8.37 -2.00
CA ARG A 11 10.75 8.86 -2.66
C ARG A 11 11.75 9.47 -1.69
N ALA A 12 11.28 10.25 -0.71
CA ALA A 12 12.16 10.81 0.31
C ALA A 12 12.82 9.69 1.15
N MET A 13 12.08 8.65 1.48
CA MET A 13 12.57 7.51 2.24
C MET A 13 13.56 6.64 1.47
N SER A 14 13.31 6.39 0.18
CA SER A 14 14.25 5.66 -0.67
C SER A 14 15.58 6.41 -0.81
N SER A 15 15.53 7.73 -0.98
CA SER A 15 16.73 8.58 -1.05
C SER A 15 17.50 8.63 0.28
N ALA A 16 16.79 8.48 1.40
CA ALA A 16 17.40 8.45 2.74
C ALA A 16 17.99 7.09 3.14
N GLN A 17 18.11 6.12 2.20
CA GLN A 17 18.61 4.75 2.44
C GLN A 17 17.91 4.02 3.60
N ARG A 18 16.64 4.35 3.90
CA ARG A 18 15.85 3.74 4.98
C ARG A 18 15.39 2.30 4.68
N GLY A 19 15.92 1.66 3.64
CA GLY A 19 15.65 0.25 3.30
C GLY A 19 14.29 -0.07 2.67
N PHE A 20 13.30 0.81 2.79
CA PHE A 20 11.98 0.61 2.17
C PHE A 20 11.88 1.36 0.83
N ALA A 21 11.99 0.60 -0.27
CA ALA A 21 11.81 1.10 -1.63
C ALA A 21 10.70 0.30 -2.30
N THR A 22 9.56 0.94 -2.55
CA THR A 22 8.48 0.35 -3.35
C THR A 22 8.76 0.56 -4.83
N GLN A 23 8.64 -0.48 -5.65
CA GLN A 23 8.69 -0.34 -7.11
C GLN A 23 7.40 0.31 -7.65
N THR A 24 6.25 -0.07 -7.08
CA THR A 24 4.95 0.54 -7.37
C THR A 24 4.17 0.79 -6.08
N CYS A 25 3.33 1.83 -6.08
CA CYS A 25 2.38 2.09 -5.01
C CYS A 25 1.16 2.82 -5.60
N THR A 26 0.00 2.16 -5.54
CA THR A 26 -1.28 2.67 -5.99
C THR A 26 -2.26 2.71 -4.83
N ILE A 27 -3.14 3.71 -4.84
CA ILE A 27 -4.19 3.89 -3.84
C ILE A 27 -5.48 4.05 -4.63
N SER A 28 -6.48 3.23 -4.31
CA SER A 28 -7.79 3.36 -4.93
C SER A 28 -8.48 4.65 -4.51
N GLU A 29 -9.52 5.03 -5.25
CA GLU A 29 -10.53 5.95 -4.73
C GLU A 29 -11.15 5.39 -3.44
N ALA A 30 -11.79 6.28 -2.67
CA ALA A 30 -12.56 5.85 -1.50
C ALA A 30 -13.74 4.98 -1.95
N PHE A 31 -13.85 3.80 -1.37
CA PHE A 31 -14.99 2.91 -1.54
C PHE A 31 -15.97 3.12 -0.38
N GLU A 32 -17.23 3.34 -0.72
CA GLU A 32 -18.35 3.52 0.20
C GLU A 32 -19.18 2.23 0.21
N PRO A 33 -18.93 1.29 1.15
CA PRO A 33 -19.69 0.06 1.23
C PRO A 33 -21.13 0.34 1.70
N PRO A 34 -22.10 -0.51 1.34
CA PRO A 34 -23.49 -0.40 1.81
C PRO A 34 -23.61 -0.50 3.34
N TRP A 35 -22.62 -1.12 4.00
CA TRP A 35 -22.48 -1.16 5.46
C TRP A 35 -21.01 -1.08 5.86
N GLY A 36 -20.73 -0.49 7.01
CA GLY A 36 -19.37 -0.35 7.55
C GLY A 36 -18.75 1.01 7.26
N ARG A 37 -17.44 1.11 7.47
CA ARG A 37 -16.70 2.37 7.27
C ARG A 37 -16.15 2.46 5.84
N PRO A 38 -16.06 3.66 5.26
CA PRO A 38 -15.43 3.86 3.97
C PRO A 38 -13.95 3.51 4.04
N TYR A 39 -13.41 2.97 2.96
CA TYR A 39 -12.02 2.52 2.93
C TYR A 39 -11.34 2.77 1.59
N ARG A 40 -10.01 2.67 1.57
CA ARG A 40 -9.19 2.60 0.37
C ARG A 40 -8.40 1.31 0.34
N VAL A 41 -8.09 0.86 -0.86
CA VAL A 41 -7.17 -0.23 -1.10
C VAL A 41 -5.82 0.36 -1.47
N VAL A 42 -4.78 -0.01 -0.73
CA VAL A 42 -3.39 0.32 -1.02
C VAL A 42 -2.74 -0.94 -1.59
N GLU A 43 -2.16 -0.82 -2.76
CA GLU A 43 -1.42 -1.90 -3.42
C GLU A 43 0.01 -1.43 -3.72
N TRP A 44 0.99 -2.29 -3.45
CA TRP A 44 2.40 -1.96 -3.66
C TRP A 44 3.21 -3.20 -4.03
N SER A 45 4.33 -2.99 -4.73
CA SER A 45 5.31 -4.04 -4.99
C SER A 45 6.68 -3.65 -4.42
N LEU A 46 7.41 -4.64 -3.91
CA LEU A 46 8.79 -4.48 -3.45
C LEU A 46 9.74 -5.09 -4.49
N PRO A 47 10.91 -4.49 -4.77
CA PRO A 47 11.89 -5.04 -5.70
C PRO A 47 12.37 -6.46 -5.37
N THR A 48 12.26 -6.83 -4.09
CA THR A 48 12.71 -8.12 -3.55
C THR A 48 11.62 -9.16 -3.48
N GLU A 49 10.37 -8.81 -3.80
CA GLU A 49 9.22 -9.71 -3.73
C GLU A 49 8.54 -9.85 -5.10
N PRO A 50 8.21 -11.09 -5.52
CA PRO A 50 7.58 -11.31 -6.82
C PRO A 50 6.11 -10.85 -6.87
N ASP A 51 5.44 -10.81 -5.71
CA ASP A 51 4.00 -10.64 -5.61
C ASP A 51 3.64 -9.21 -5.18
N ALA A 52 2.53 -8.68 -5.72
CA ALA A 52 1.97 -7.43 -5.25
C ALA A 52 1.33 -7.60 -3.87
N CYS A 53 1.70 -6.72 -2.95
CA CYS A 53 1.11 -6.60 -1.63
C CYS A 53 -0.12 -5.71 -1.67
N ARG A 54 -1.14 -6.04 -0.85
CA ARG A 54 -2.37 -5.26 -0.77
C ARG A 54 -2.85 -5.12 0.67
N ARG A 55 -3.38 -3.96 1.03
CA ARG A 55 -4.00 -3.70 2.33
C ARG A 55 -5.15 -2.72 2.24
N VAL A 56 -6.16 -2.94 3.07
CA VAL A 56 -7.29 -2.01 3.26
C VAL A 56 -6.94 -1.04 4.38
N VAL A 57 -7.20 0.25 4.14
CA VAL A 57 -7.04 1.34 5.12
C VAL A 57 -8.31 2.19 5.17
N PRO A 58 -8.63 2.85 6.30
CA PRO A 58 -9.74 3.82 6.35
C PRO A 58 -9.65 4.90 5.27
N ALA A 59 -10.78 5.38 4.74
CA ALA A 59 -10.80 6.41 3.69
C ALA A 59 -10.38 7.81 4.20
N GLU A 60 -10.23 7.99 5.49
CA GLU A 60 -9.69 9.19 6.11
C GLU A 60 -8.18 9.09 6.36
N SER A 61 -7.56 7.94 6.08
CA SER A 61 -6.14 7.72 6.37
C SER A 61 -5.26 8.74 5.68
N THR A 62 -4.39 9.35 6.47
CA THR A 62 -3.37 10.28 6.02
C THR A 62 -2.25 9.54 5.28
N ALA A 63 -1.43 10.28 4.53
CA ALA A 63 -0.26 9.70 3.88
C ALA A 63 0.67 9.01 4.90
N ALA A 64 0.89 9.62 6.08
CA ALA A 64 1.76 9.06 7.10
C ALA A 64 1.26 7.72 7.66
N GLU A 65 -0.05 7.59 7.89
CA GLU A 65 -0.67 6.33 8.36
C GLU A 65 -0.60 5.23 7.30
N ILE A 66 -0.75 5.60 6.02
CA ILE A 66 -0.58 4.68 4.90
C ILE A 66 0.88 4.21 4.83
N ILE A 67 1.87 5.11 4.95
CA ILE A 67 3.28 4.74 5.01
C ILE A 67 3.57 3.81 6.18
N ALA A 68 3.05 4.11 7.38
CA ALA A 68 3.21 3.24 8.54
C ALA A 68 2.64 1.84 8.29
N THR A 69 1.51 1.75 7.58
CA THR A 69 0.92 0.48 7.15
C THR A 69 1.85 -0.28 6.20
N LEU A 70 2.43 0.40 5.21
CA LEU A 70 3.39 -0.19 4.27
C LEU A 70 4.64 -0.72 4.99
N LEU A 71 5.18 0.04 5.94
CA LEU A 71 6.36 -0.33 6.71
C LEU A 71 6.12 -1.47 7.70
N SER A 72 4.87 -1.63 8.17
CA SER A 72 4.46 -2.75 9.01
C SER A 72 4.31 -4.07 8.24
N HIS A 73 4.60 -4.07 6.93
CA HIS A 73 4.55 -5.27 6.11
C HIS A 73 5.50 -6.35 6.65
N VAL A 74 4.97 -7.55 6.82
CA VAL A 74 5.73 -8.75 7.20
C VAL A 74 5.84 -9.64 5.96
N PRO A 75 7.03 -9.80 5.38
CA PRO A 75 7.28 -10.64 4.22
C PRO A 75 6.75 -12.07 4.40
N GLY A 76 6.28 -12.69 3.31
CA GLY A 76 5.79 -14.07 3.30
C GLY A 76 4.31 -14.27 3.68
N ARG A 77 3.58 -13.21 4.05
CA ARG A 77 2.11 -13.25 4.10
C ARG A 77 1.52 -13.01 2.71
N ARG A 78 1.16 -14.10 2.03
CA ARG A 78 0.48 -14.06 0.74
C ARG A 78 -1.03 -13.90 0.90
N ILE A 79 -1.62 -12.97 0.16
CA ILE A 79 -3.05 -12.97 -0.14
C ILE A 79 -3.15 -13.37 -1.61
N ARG A 80 -3.62 -14.61 -1.86
CA ARG A 80 -3.82 -15.15 -3.22
C ARG A 80 -4.71 -14.21 -4.01
N GLN A 81 -4.27 -13.79 -5.19
CA GLN A 81 -5.08 -13.00 -6.10
C GLN A 81 -6.16 -13.91 -6.70
N LEU A 82 -7.38 -13.39 -6.84
CA LEU A 82 -8.46 -14.15 -7.49
C LEU A 82 -8.12 -14.30 -8.99
N GLY A 83 -7.59 -15.45 -9.38
CA GLY A 83 -7.20 -15.74 -10.77
C GLY A 83 -5.86 -16.48 -10.93
N GLU A 84 -5.09 -16.72 -9.87
CA GLU A 84 -3.89 -17.55 -9.96
C GLU A 84 -4.26 -19.04 -10.11
N GLU A 85 -3.89 -19.66 -11.25
CA GLU A 85 -3.97 -21.11 -11.48
C GLU A 85 -2.84 -21.85 -10.71
N ILE A 86 -3.12 -23.10 -10.29
CA ILE A 86 -2.24 -23.95 -9.45
C ILE A 86 -1.19 -24.65 -10.31
#